data_AF-A0A7S4VK76-F1
#
_entry.id   AF-A0A7S4VK76-F1
#
_cell.length_a   1.000
_cell.length_b   1.000
_cell.length_c   1.000
_cell.angle_alpha   90.00
_cell.angle_beta   90.00
_cell.angle_gamma   90.00
#
_symmetry.space_group_name_H-M   'P 1'
#
loop_
_entity.id
_entity.type
_entity.pdbx_description
1 polymer ?
#
loop_
_entity_poly.entity_id
_entity_poly.type
_entity_poly.pdbx_seq_one_letter_code
_entity_poly.pdbx_strand_id
1 'polypeptide(L)'
;ASNVGQGNCVFIAIQQGLKQAGKESTARALRAKAVSFRQRHRKNFEQHWGGFLPQAVSALVRDFDNYLEKVSQGRAWGGALEFAALANALDVSIAVLQPNCPPEVLNRSS
;
A
#
# COMPACT_ATOMS: atom_id res chain seq x y z
N ALA A 1 6.21 1.94 16.63
CA ALA A 1 4.94 1.19 16.80
C ALA A 1 5.23 -0.28 16.62
N SER A 2 4.66 -1.15 17.47
CA SER A 2 4.70 -2.61 17.29
C SER A 2 3.75 -3.02 16.16
N ASN A 3 4.17 -3.93 15.28
CA ASN A 3 3.36 -4.41 14.17
C ASN A 3 2.55 -5.63 14.62
N VAL A 4 1.38 -5.39 15.22
CA VAL A 4 0.49 -6.43 15.76
C VAL A 4 -0.42 -7.08 14.70
N GLY A 5 -0.21 -6.79 13.40
CA GLY A 5 -1.15 -7.18 12.35
C GLY A 5 -2.43 -6.34 12.38
N GLN A 6 -3.57 -6.92 12.00
CA GLN A 6 -4.89 -6.25 11.94
C GLN A 6 -5.05 -5.20 10.83
N GLY A 7 -4.47 -5.46 9.65
CA GLY A 7 -4.67 -4.60 8.47
C GLY A 7 -3.95 -3.25 8.52
N ASN A 8 -3.03 -3.04 9.46
CA ASN A 8 -2.12 -1.90 9.44
C ASN A 8 -0.67 -2.30 9.12
N CYS A 9 -0.43 -3.60 8.92
CA CYS A 9 0.91 -4.17 8.82
C CYS A 9 1.76 -3.53 7.71
N VAL A 10 1.19 -3.32 6.52
CA VAL A 10 1.88 -2.69 5.39
C VAL A 10 2.34 -1.27 5.75
N PHE A 11 1.45 -0.45 6.28
CA PHE A 11 1.76 0.94 6.59
C PHE A 11 2.72 1.08 7.78
N ILE A 12 2.62 0.18 8.77
CA ILE A 12 3.58 0.14 9.90
C ILE A 12 4.96 -0.32 9.40
N ALA A 13 5.03 -1.33 8.53
CA ALA A 13 6.29 -1.81 7.96
C ALA A 13 7.00 -0.70 7.17
N ILE A 14 6.27 0.01 6.30
CA ILE A 14 6.84 1.13 5.54
C ILE A 14 7.25 2.27 6.48
N GLN A 15 6.45 2.60 7.49
CA GLN A 15 6.83 3.60 8.50
C GLN A 15 8.17 3.23 9.18
N GLN A 16 8.34 1.97 9.58
CA GLN A 16 9.56 1.49 10.22
C GLN A 16 10.76 1.56 9.26
N GLY A 17 10.58 1.17 7.99
CA GLY A 17 11.63 1.26 6.97
C GLY A 17 12.04 2.70 6.68
N LEU A 18 11.07 3.62 6.53
CA LEU A 18 11.35 5.04 6.34
C LEU A 18 12.12 5.63 7.52
N LYS A 19 11.75 5.26 8.75
CA LYS A 19 12.45 5.71 9.95
C LYS A 19 13.92 5.28 9.96
N GLN A 20 14.22 4.05 9.52
CA GLN A 20 15.61 3.59 9.38
C GLN A 20 16.37 4.37 8.30
N ALA A 21 15.69 4.85 7.26
CA ALA A 21 16.23 5.71 6.22
C ALA A 21 16.25 7.22 6.60
N GLY A 22 16.00 7.57 7.87
CA GLY A 22 16.00 8.96 8.35
C GLY A 22 14.78 9.80 7.93
N LYS A 23 13.72 9.16 7.40
CA LYS A 23 12.46 9.82 7.02
C LYS A 23 11.37 9.54 8.06
N GLU A 24 10.74 10.58 8.59
CA GLU A 24 9.65 10.44 9.56
C GLU A 24 8.28 10.43 8.87
N SER A 25 7.41 9.52 9.31
CA SER A 25 6.01 9.46 8.88
C SER A 25 5.17 8.68 9.88
N THR A 26 3.85 8.70 9.72
CA THR A 26 2.92 7.87 10.50
C THR A 26 2.20 6.90 9.59
N ALA A 27 1.89 5.69 10.09
CA ALA A 27 1.09 4.71 9.33
C ALA A 27 -0.24 5.31 8.80
N ARG A 28 -0.87 6.22 9.58
CA ARG A 28 -2.07 6.96 9.16
C ARG A 28 -1.80 7.88 7.96
N ALA A 29 -0.73 8.67 8.02
CA ALA A 29 -0.34 9.56 6.93
C ALA A 29 0.05 8.80 5.66
N LEU A 30 0.74 7.67 5.81
CA LEU A 30 1.10 6.78 4.70
C LEU A 30 -0.15 6.20 4.03
N ARG A 31 -1.14 5.74 4.80
CA ARG A 31 -2.41 5.26 4.24
C ARG A 31 -3.13 6.36 3.43
N ALA A 32 -3.27 7.55 4.00
CA ALA A 32 -3.89 8.68 3.31
C ALA A 32 -3.12 9.04 2.02
N LYS A 33 -1.78 9.03 2.06
CA LYS A 33 -0.94 9.28 0.89
C LYS A 33 -1.12 8.22 -0.19
N ALA A 34 -1.17 6.94 0.17
CA ALA A 34 -1.41 5.84 -0.78
C ALA A 34 -2.76 6.00 -1.50
N VAL A 35 -3.84 6.28 -0.75
CA VAL A 35 -5.18 6.51 -1.31
C VAL A 35 -5.19 7.73 -2.22
N SER A 36 -4.61 8.86 -1.77
CA SER A 36 -4.58 10.08 -2.56
C SER A 36 -3.76 9.93 -3.86
N PHE A 37 -2.63 9.22 -3.81
CA PHE A 37 -1.82 8.96 -4.99
C PHE A 37 -2.60 8.12 -6.01
N ARG A 38 -3.26 7.06 -5.54
CA ARG A 38 -4.07 6.19 -6.40
C ARG A 38 -5.28 6.91 -7.00
N GLN A 39 -5.89 7.84 -6.29
CA GLN A 39 -6.96 8.68 -6.84
C GLN A 39 -6.45 9.55 -8.00
N ARG A 40 -5.26 10.16 -7.86
CA ARG A 40 -4.65 10.98 -8.92
C ARG A 40 -4.20 10.16 -10.13
N HIS A 41 -3.74 8.94 -9.90
CA HIS A 41 -3.24 8.03 -10.92
C HIS A 41 -4.23 6.90 -11.24
N ARG A 42 -5.53 7.17 -11.09
CA ARG A 42 -6.60 6.15 -11.10
C ARG A 42 -6.48 5.15 -12.23
N LYS A 43 -6.40 5.63 -13.48
CA LYS A 43 -6.38 4.77 -14.68
C LYS A 43 -5.31 3.68 -14.62
N ASN A 44 -4.14 4.01 -14.08
CA ASN A 44 -3.03 3.07 -13.97
C ASN A 44 -3.31 2.01 -12.90
N PHE A 45 -3.85 2.39 -11.75
CA PHE A 45 -4.09 1.46 -10.66
C PHE A 45 -5.36 0.62 -10.83
N GLU A 46 -6.39 1.17 -11.47
CA GLU A 46 -7.67 0.47 -11.71
C GLU A 46 -7.48 -0.71 -12.66
N GLN A 47 -6.61 -0.59 -13.67
CA GLN A 47 -6.25 -1.69 -14.59
C GLN A 47 -5.56 -2.87 -13.89
N HIS A 48 -4.88 -2.61 -12.77
CA HIS A 48 -4.15 -3.62 -12.00
C HIS A 48 -4.94 -4.06 -10.75
N TRP A 49 -6.13 -3.53 -10.55
CA TRP A 49 -7.00 -3.90 -9.45
C TRP A 49 -7.87 -5.09 -9.84
N GLY A 50 -7.79 -6.17 -9.08
CA GLY A 50 -8.55 -7.40 -9.35
C GLY A 50 -10.05 -7.36 -9.01
N GLY A 51 -10.61 -6.19 -8.66
CA GLY A 51 -12.03 -6.06 -8.33
C GLY A 51 -12.43 -6.50 -6.90
N PHE A 52 -11.46 -6.71 -6.01
CA PHE A 52 -11.70 -7.21 -4.65
C PHE A 52 -11.54 -6.14 -3.57
N LEU A 53 -12.29 -6.28 -2.47
CA LEU A 53 -12.09 -5.47 -1.26
C LEU A 53 -10.81 -5.85 -0.50
N PRO A 54 -10.23 -4.89 0.24
CA PRO A 54 -9.04 -5.11 1.07
C PRO A 54 -9.30 -5.98 2.31
N GLN A 55 -10.52 -6.48 2.52
CA GLN A 55 -10.90 -7.24 3.73
C GLN A 55 -11.44 -8.64 3.41
N ALA A 56 -11.80 -8.93 2.16
CA ALA A 56 -12.35 -10.22 1.77
C ALA A 56 -12.02 -10.52 0.31
N VAL A 57 -11.35 -11.65 0.09
CA VAL A 57 -11.04 -12.18 -1.25
C VAL A 57 -12.33 -12.55 -2.01
N SER A 58 -13.45 -12.71 -1.31
CA SER A 58 -14.73 -13.13 -1.88
C SER A 58 -15.73 -12.00 -2.14
N ALA A 59 -15.47 -10.77 -1.68
CA ALA A 59 -16.35 -9.63 -1.89
C ALA A 59 -15.89 -8.82 -3.12
N LEU A 60 -16.44 -9.18 -4.28
CA LEU A 60 -16.30 -8.39 -5.51
C LEU A 60 -16.97 -7.03 -5.35
N VAL A 61 -16.29 -5.98 -5.79
CA VAL A 61 -16.84 -4.61 -5.83
C VAL A 61 -16.75 -4.11 -7.26
N ARG A 62 -17.82 -3.43 -7.68
CA ARG A 62 -17.98 -2.98 -9.06
C ARG A 62 -17.20 -1.69 -9.37
N ASP A 63 -16.78 -0.95 -8.34
CA ASP A 63 -16.17 0.36 -8.50
C ASP A 63 -14.90 0.53 -7.65
N PHE A 64 -13.90 1.17 -8.26
CA PHE A 64 -12.60 1.41 -7.63
C PHE A 64 -12.64 2.49 -6.53
N ASP A 65 -13.68 3.33 -6.51
CA ASP A 65 -13.85 4.40 -5.52
C ASP A 65 -14.22 3.86 -4.15
N ASN A 66 -15.14 2.91 -4.09
CA ASN A 66 -15.51 2.18 -2.88
C ASN A 66 -14.32 1.35 -2.40
N TYR A 67 -13.54 0.75 -3.31
CA TYR A 67 -12.27 0.13 -2.93
C TYR A 67 -11.30 1.13 -2.25
N LEU A 68 -11.10 2.32 -2.85
CA LEU A 68 -10.29 3.39 -2.26
C LEU A 68 -10.82 3.86 -0.90
N GLU A 69 -12.13 4.03 -0.78
CA GLU A 69 -12.80 4.41 0.47
C GLU A 69 -12.54 3.36 1.56
N LYS A 70 -12.69 2.08 1.25
CA LYS A 70 -12.40 1.00 2.22
C LYS A 70 -10.93 0.93 2.60
N VAL A 71 -10.01 1.14 1.66
CA VAL A 71 -8.57 1.20 1.96
C VAL A 71 -8.23 2.41 2.85
N SER A 72 -8.95 3.53 2.72
CA SER A 72 -8.77 4.72 3.56
C SER A 72 -9.13 4.48 5.03
N GLN A 73 -9.97 3.48 5.29
CA GLN A 73 -10.35 3.09 6.65
C GLN A 73 -9.19 2.33 7.32
N GLY A 74 -8.97 2.60 8.61
CA GLY A 74 -8.04 1.82 9.41
C GLY A 74 -8.43 0.35 9.43
N ARG A 75 -7.43 -0.55 9.47
CA ARG A 75 -7.59 -2.02 9.51
C ARG A 75 -7.96 -2.72 8.18
N ALA A 76 -8.11 -2.00 7.08
CA ALA A 76 -8.17 -2.59 5.75
C ALA A 76 -6.79 -3.13 5.32
N TRP A 77 -6.69 -4.38 4.83
CA TRP A 77 -5.39 -4.93 4.43
C TRP A 77 -4.85 -4.19 3.21
N GLY A 78 -3.55 -3.95 3.20
CA GLY A 78 -2.83 -3.42 2.04
C GLY A 78 -2.00 -4.52 1.39
N GLY A 79 -1.58 -4.29 0.15
CA GLY A 79 -0.72 -5.20 -0.60
C GLY A 79 0.05 -4.49 -1.71
N ALA A 80 0.18 -5.15 -2.87
CA ALA A 80 0.97 -4.68 -4.00
C ALA A 80 0.59 -3.25 -4.47
N LEU A 81 -0.70 -2.92 -4.52
CA LEU A 81 -1.17 -1.61 -4.94
C LEU A 81 -0.73 -0.49 -3.96
N GLU A 82 -0.76 -0.75 -2.66
CA GLU A 82 -0.28 0.19 -1.64
C GLU A 82 1.23 0.36 -1.68
N PHE A 83 1.99 -0.73 -1.89
CA PHE A 83 3.43 -0.65 -2.04
C PHE A 83 3.81 0.16 -3.28
N ALA A 84 3.20 -0.12 -4.44
CA ALA A 84 3.47 0.61 -5.67
C ALA A 84 3.11 2.10 -5.53
N ALA A 85 1.94 2.41 -4.94
CA ALA A 85 1.53 3.79 -4.69
C ALA A 85 2.52 4.54 -3.79
N LEU A 86 2.97 3.92 -2.70
CA LEU A 86 3.89 4.56 -1.75
C LEU A 86 5.32 4.66 -2.28
N ALA A 87 5.80 3.66 -3.01
CA ALA A 87 7.12 3.70 -3.64
C ALA A 87 7.24 4.91 -4.59
N ASN A 88 6.21 5.13 -5.41
CA ASN A 88 6.15 6.28 -6.31
C ASN A 88 5.86 7.60 -5.57
N ALA A 89 4.91 7.63 -4.63
CA ALA A 89 4.50 8.86 -3.94
C ALA A 89 5.56 9.43 -2.98
N LEU A 90 6.49 8.59 -2.51
CA LEU A 90 7.57 8.97 -1.60
C LEU A 90 8.92 9.06 -2.32
N ASP A 91 8.95 8.69 -3.60
CA ASP A 91 10.16 8.55 -4.40
C ASP A 91 11.24 7.71 -3.67
N VAL A 92 10.85 6.46 -3.34
CA VAL A 92 11.72 5.48 -2.69
C VAL A 92 11.56 4.12 -3.34
N SER A 93 12.63 3.34 -3.36
CA SER A 93 12.54 1.92 -3.69
C SER A 93 12.00 1.13 -2.50
N ILE A 94 11.03 0.24 -2.73
CA ILE A 94 10.49 -0.68 -1.72
C ILE A 94 10.82 -2.11 -2.15
N ALA A 95 11.59 -2.82 -1.33
CA ALA A 95 11.87 -4.24 -1.51
C ALA A 95 10.91 -5.08 -0.67
N VAL A 96 10.11 -5.93 -1.31
CA VAL A 96 9.20 -6.88 -0.67
C VAL A 96 9.83 -8.27 -0.69
N LEU A 97 10.11 -8.81 0.49
CA LEU A 97 10.66 -10.15 0.67
C LEU A 97 9.53 -11.12 0.96
N GLN A 98 9.38 -12.13 0.10
CA GLN A 98 8.42 -13.22 0.27
C GLN A 98 9.18 -14.53 0.52
N PRO A 99 8.70 -15.42 1.41
CA PRO A 99 9.32 -16.72 1.61
C PRO A 99 9.40 -17.51 0.30
N ASN A 100 10.58 -18.08 0.02
CA ASN A 100 10.85 -18.91 -1.16
C ASN A 100 10.72 -18.20 -2.53
N CYS A 101 10.67 -16.87 -2.55
CA CYS A 101 10.62 -16.07 -3.78
C CYS A 101 11.80 -15.07 -3.82
N PRO A 102 12.28 -14.68 -5.01
CA PRO A 102 13.24 -13.60 -5.12
C PRO A 102 12.62 -12.28 -4.64
N PRO A 103 13.44 -11.33 -4.13
CA PRO A 103 12.95 -10.01 -3.73
C PRO A 103 12.27 -9.28 -4.88
N GLU A 104 11.04 -8.81 -4.64
CA GLU A 104 10.35 -7.89 -5.55
C GLU A 104 10.75 -6.46 -5.18
N VAL A 105 11.27 -5.68 -6.13
CA VAL A 105 11.69 -4.30 -5.87
C VAL A 105 10.85 -3.35 -6.72
N LEU A 106 10.09 -2.51 -6.04
CA LEU A 106 9.21 -1.50 -6.61
C LEU A 106 9.91 -0.14 -6.65
N ASN A 107 9.64 0.64 -7.70
CA ASN A 107 10.31 1.91 -7.99
C ASN A 107 11.84 1.80 -7.95
N ARG A 108 12.41 0.92 -8.80
CA ARG A 108 13.86 0.83 -8.97
C ARG A 108 14.35 2.15 -9.55
N SER A 109 15.11 2.91 -8.77
CA SER A 109 15.93 4.01 -9.31
C SER A 109 16.82 3.42 -10.41
N SER A 110 16.72 3.97 -11.62
CA SER A 110 17.56 3.58 -12.76
C SER A 110 19.00 4.00 -12.54
#